data_AF-A0A351JAC8-F1
#
_entry.id   AF-A0A351JAC8-F1
#
_cell.length_a   1.000
_cell.length_b   1.000
_cell.length_c   1.000
_cell.angle_alpha   90.00
_cell.angle_beta   90.00
_cell.angle_gamma   90.00
#
_symmetry.space_group_name_H-M   'P 1'
#
loop_
_entity.id
_entity.type
_entity.pdbx_description
1 polymer ?
#
loop_
_entity_poly.entity_id
_entity_poly.type
_entity_poly.pdbx_seq_one_letter_code
_entity_poly.pdbx_strand_id
1 'polypeptide(L)' 'MKQGLLERLKEEKALALEGGLYHQTQVKLAFNSNRIEGSRLSEEQTRYIYETNTINIEPDET' A
#
# COMPACT_ATOMS: atom_id res chain seq x y z
N MET A 1 -4.77 21.20 -19.68
CA MET A 1 -3.45 20.53 -19.80
C MET A 1 -3.54 19.17 -19.14
N LYS A 2 -2.87 18.14 -19.67
CA LYS A 2 -2.79 16.83 -18.99
C LYS A 2 -1.84 16.94 -17.80
N GLN A 3 -2.27 16.49 -16.63
CA GLN A 3 -1.41 16.43 -15.44
C GLN A 3 -0.29 15.41 -15.64
N GLY A 4 0.94 15.78 -15.29
CA GLY A 4 2.08 14.86 -15.33
C GLY A 4 2.00 13.78 -14.26
N LEU A 5 2.54 12.59 -14.55
CA LEU A 5 2.52 11.46 -13.63
C LEU A 5 3.14 11.79 -12.25
N LEU A 6 4.27 12.50 -12.25
CA LEU A 6 4.95 12.91 -11.03
C LEU A 6 4.08 13.83 -10.16
N GLU A 7 3.44 14.81 -10.78
CA GLU A 7 2.59 15.76 -10.07
C GLU A 7 1.35 15.08 -9.52
N ARG A 8 0.73 14.18 -10.30
CA ARG A 8 -0.36 13.33 -9.81
C ARG A 8 0.05 12.50 -8.59
N LEU A 9 1.19 11.83 -8.64
CA LEU A 9 1.68 11.02 -7.51
C LEU A 9 1.95 11.88 -6.25
N LYS A 10 2.51 13.07 -6.41
CA LYS A 10 2.76 14.00 -5.29
C LYS A 10 1.47 14.52 -4.67
N GLU A 11 0.51 14.91 -5.51
CA GLU A 11 -0.81 15.39 -5.06
C GLU A 11 -1.57 14.29 -4.32
N GLU A 12 -1.67 13.08 -4.91
CA GLU A 12 -2.34 11.94 -4.27
C GLU A 12 -1.68 11.57 -2.94
N LYS A 13 -0.34 11.62 -2.85
CA LYS A 13 0.40 11.45 -1.60
C LYS A 13 0.03 12.51 -0.56
N ALA A 14 0.01 13.78 -0.95
CA ALA A 14 -0.27 14.89 -0.04
C ALA A 14 -1.70 14.84 0.50
N LEU A 15 -2.65 14.37 -0.31
CA LEU A 15 -4.04 14.18 0.06
C LEU A 15 -4.31 12.86 0.81
N ALA A 16 -3.31 11.98 0.91
CA ALA A 16 -3.48 10.60 1.36
C ALA A 16 -4.66 9.90 0.65
N LEU A 17 -4.74 10.06 -0.68
CA LEU A 17 -5.86 9.56 -1.47
C LEU A 17 -5.83 8.03 -1.55
N GLU A 18 -6.73 7.40 -0.80
CA GLU A 18 -6.96 5.96 -0.87
C GLU A 18 -7.45 5.53 -2.27
N GLY A 19 -6.97 4.39 -2.74
CA GLY A 19 -7.27 3.86 -4.08
C GLY A 19 -6.57 4.59 -5.24
N GLY A 20 -5.89 5.72 -4.99
CA GLY A 20 -5.10 6.45 -5.98
C GLY A 20 -3.89 5.66 -6.50
N LEU A 21 -3.25 6.18 -7.55
CA LEU A 21 -2.03 5.59 -8.11
C LEU A 21 -0.89 5.55 -7.07
N TYR A 22 -0.76 6.60 -6.26
CA TYR A 22 0.22 6.63 -5.17
C TYR A 22 -0.05 5.51 -4.15
N HIS A 23 -1.29 5.37 -3.68
CA HIS A 23 -1.70 4.33 -2.73
C HIS A 23 -1.42 2.93 -3.27
N GLN A 24 -1.82 2.66 -4.51
CA GLN A 24 -1.56 1.36 -5.15
C GLN A 24 -0.06 1.06 -5.27
N THR A 25 0.74 2.07 -5.62
CA THR A 25 2.20 1.93 -5.71
C THR A 25 2.82 1.68 -4.34
N GLN A 26 2.35 2.39 -3.31
CA GLN A 26 2.79 2.24 -1.92
C GLN A 26 2.53 0.81 -1.42
N VAL A 27 1.31 0.31 -1.57
CA VAL A 27 0.93 -1.05 -1.16
C VAL A 27 1.79 -2.10 -1.87
N LYS A 28 1.93 -2.00 -3.19
CA LYS A 28 2.70 -2.97 -3.97
C LYS A 28 4.17 -2.96 -3.64
N LEU A 29 4.79 -1.78 -3.48
CA LEU A 29 6.20 -1.69 -3.11
C LEU A 29 6.43 -2.31 -1.73
N ALA A 30 5.62 -1.95 -0.74
CA ALA A 30 5.72 -2.50 0.62
C ALA A 30 5.50 -4.02 0.64
N PHE A 31 4.48 -4.52 -0.04
CA PHE A 31 4.20 -5.95 -0.11
C PHE A 31 5.39 -6.72 -0.70
N ASN A 32 5.91 -6.28 -1.85
CA ASN A 32 7.00 -6.97 -2.53
C ASN A 32 8.31 -6.89 -1.72
N SER A 33 8.67 -5.71 -1.19
CA SER A 33 9.89 -5.59 -0.38
C SER A 33 9.81 -6.45 0.88
N ASN A 34 8.68 -6.39 1.60
CA ASN A 34 8.52 -7.14 2.83
C ASN A 34 8.50 -8.64 2.55
N ARG A 35 7.92 -9.08 1.42
CA ARG A 35 7.94 -10.50 1.02
C ARG A 35 9.34 -11.00 0.73
N ILE A 36 10.19 -10.20 0.08
CA ILE A 36 11.61 -10.54 -0.15
C ILE A 36 12.33 -10.73 1.19
N GLU A 37 12.00 -9.91 2.20
CA GLU A 37 12.54 -10.00 3.56
C GLU A 37 11.84 -11.04 4.45
N GLY A 38 10.91 -11.84 3.90
CA GLY A 38 10.28 -12.97 4.61
C GLY A 38 8.95 -12.67 5.31
N SER A 39 8.33 -11.51 5.08
CA SER A 39 6.97 -11.23 5.57
C SER A 39 5.96 -12.21 4.98
N ARG A 40 5.09 -12.74 5.84
CA ARG A 40 3.99 -13.65 5.47
C ARG A 40 2.68 -12.93 5.16
N LEU A 41 2.60 -11.62 5.41
CA LEU A 41 1.39 -10.85 5.16
C LEU A 41 0.98 -10.91 3.69
N SER A 42 -0.32 -11.06 3.44
CA SER A 42 -0.91 -10.92 2.12
C SER A 42 -0.86 -9.46 1.64
N GLU A 43 -1.03 -9.25 0.33
CA GLU A 43 -1.12 -7.90 -0.23
C GLU A 43 -2.32 -7.15 0.35
N GLU A 44 -3.41 -7.86 0.64
CA GLU A 44 -4.60 -7.31 1.28
C GLU A 44 -4.35 -6.89 2.74
N GLN A 45 -3.67 -7.72 3.54
CA GLN A 45 -3.27 -7.34 4.89
C GLN A 45 -2.31 -6.15 4.87
N THR A 46 -1.38 -6.11 3.92
CA THR A 46 -0.46 -4.97 3.73
C THR A 46 -1.23 -3.70 3.37
N ARG A 47 -2.26 -3.80 2.53
CA ARG A 47 -3.18 -2.69 2.23
C ARG A 47 -3.94 -2.21 3.46
N TYR A 48 -4.49 -3.14 4.25
CA TYR A 48 -5.25 -2.80 5.46
C TYR A 48 -4.41 -2.05 6.50
N ILE A 49 -3.11 -2.33 6.60
CA ILE A 49 -2.21 -1.54 7.46
C ILE A 49 -2.26 -0.06 7.09
N TYR A 50 -2.22 0.27 5.80
CA TYR A 50 -2.25 1.66 5.34
C TYR A 50 -3.62 2.32 5.47
N GLU A 51 -4.71 1.58 5.25
CA GLU A 51 -6.06 2.12 5.25
C GLU A 51 -6.67 2.21 6.66
N THR A 52 -6.31 1.28 7.55
CA THR A 52 -7.00 1.12 8.84
C THR A 52 -6.08 1.13 10.04
N ASN A 53 -4.76 1.06 9.85
CA ASN A 53 -3.79 0.80 10.91
C ASN A 53 -4.10 -0.49 11.70
N THR A 54 -4.76 -1.46 11.07
CA THR A 54 -5.06 -2.77 11.66
C THR A 54 -4.48 -3.90 10.82
N ILE A 55 -4.18 -5.02 11.48
CA ILE A 55 -3.79 -6.28 10.85
C ILE A 55 -4.77 -7.33 11.36
N ASN A 56 -5.63 -7.84 10.48
CA ASN A 56 -6.39 -9.04 10.81
C ASN A 56 -5.52 -10.26 10.48
N ILE A 57 -5.04 -10.94 11.51
CA ILE A 57 -4.25 -12.17 11.38
C ILE A 57 -5.22 -13.31 11.65
N GLU A 58 -5.56 -14.09 10.63
CA GLU A 58 -6.28 -15.34 10.84
C GLU A 58 -5.35 -16.29 11.63
N PRO A 59 -5.87 -17.03 12.63
CA PRO A 59 -5.05 -17.73 13.63
C PRO A 59 -4.11 -18.83 13.13
N ASP A 60 -4.13 -19.17 11.83
CA ASP A 60 -3.32 -20.25 11.23
C ASP A 60 -2.08 -19.78 10.44
N GLU A 61 -1.68 -18.50 10.52
CA GLU A 61 -0.48 -17.98 9.85
C GLU A 61 0.74 -17.74 10.78
N THR A 62 0.89 -18.51 11.87
CA THR A 62 2.13 -18.57 12.68
C THR A 62 3.06 -19.71 12.29
#